data_AF-A0A6B2ECF5-F1
#
_entry.id   AF-A0A6B2ECF5-F1
#
_cell.length_a   1.000
_cell.length_b   1.000
_cell.length_c   1.000
_cell.angle_alpha   90.00
_cell.angle_beta   90.00
_cell.angle_gamma   90.00
#
_symmetry.space_group_name_H-M   'P 1'
#
loop_
_entity.id
_entity.type
_entity.pdbx_description
1 polymer ?
#
loop_
_entity_poly.entity_id
_entity_poly.type
_entity_poly.pdbx_seq_one_letter_code
_entity_poly.pdbx_strand_id
1 'polypeptide(L)'
;MTSEYGECFVVLQPFAEAGGVIYGRNSYSACNEVTEVLYFPASDDRDPKKCGAVTVDGAPARSVIYSGPANAGGADSGANDRGVVVGLCYAAHETADALVAIDLVRLALERGTTACEAVEAIGELVEKHGQEGGAEAPRSSFVVCDPQEAWFVSVVGNLWAAERITEGFRASPRGLNVTTKIDKSSLNVSEKAQSLGLWDGSGNFSFAGCFGSAPAETAFPDAPAAEGAFTLTHMFRLLRAEEERQDVSSHVSTLSPAGVSCHWFTATPNVRESVFKPFVFTAAARISPLTVLDASKSDQTLLFKYHRGRNWTAVGNLLASLEETCVAEVKEVLATISDAENHELDDLMKDCV
;
A
#
# COMPACT_ATOMS: atom_id res chain seq x y z
N MET A 1 -4.12 -13.41 -14.95
CA MET A 1 -2.75 -13.17 -14.43
C MET A 1 -2.56 -14.00 -13.16
N THR A 2 -1.32 -14.28 -12.74
CA THR A 2 -1.08 -14.91 -11.43
C THR A 2 -1.60 -14.00 -10.33
N SER A 3 -2.14 -14.56 -9.24
CA SER A 3 -2.66 -13.77 -8.13
C SER A 3 -1.55 -12.95 -7.47
N GLU A 4 -1.71 -11.64 -7.38
CA GLU A 4 -0.85 -10.78 -6.56
C GLU A 4 -1.26 -10.90 -5.09
N TYR A 5 -0.27 -10.91 -4.21
CA TYR A 5 -0.50 -11.00 -2.77
C TYR A 5 0.44 -10.02 -2.06
N GLY A 6 -0.11 -9.27 -1.11
CA GLY A 6 0.66 -8.40 -0.23
C GLY A 6 0.19 -8.62 1.20
N GLU A 7 1.12 -8.84 2.11
CA GLU A 7 0.76 -8.88 3.53
C GLU A 7 0.90 -7.48 4.09
N CYS A 8 -0.23 -6.93 4.53
CA CYS A 8 -0.30 -5.58 5.06
C CYS A 8 -0.55 -5.64 6.57
N PHE A 9 0.07 -4.72 7.28
CA PHE A 9 -0.03 -4.55 8.72
C PHE A 9 -0.34 -3.09 9.00
N VAL A 10 -1.25 -2.86 9.94
CA VAL A 10 -1.53 -1.53 10.44
C VAL A 10 -1.60 -1.56 11.96
N VAL A 11 -0.95 -0.59 12.60
CA VAL A 11 -0.95 -0.38 14.04
C VAL A 11 -1.40 1.05 14.29
N LEU A 12 -2.49 1.21 15.03
CA LEU A 12 -3.10 2.47 15.39
C LEU A 12 -2.95 2.70 16.90
N GLN A 13 -3.55 3.78 17.39
CA GLN A 13 -3.68 4.02 18.81
C GLN A 13 -4.46 2.90 19.52
N PRO A 14 -4.15 2.61 20.80
CA PRO A 14 -3.15 3.28 21.62
C PRO A 14 -1.72 2.71 21.44
N PHE A 15 -1.49 1.77 20.52
CA PHE A 15 -0.24 0.99 20.48
C PHE A 15 0.90 1.60 19.67
N ALA A 16 0.58 2.37 18.63
CA ALA A 16 1.58 3.03 17.79
C ALA A 16 2.27 4.19 18.51
N GLU A 17 3.58 4.34 18.30
CA GLU A 17 4.36 5.46 18.83
C GLU A 17 3.82 6.82 18.35
N ALA A 18 4.05 7.86 19.15
CA ALA A 18 3.78 9.26 18.80
C ALA A 18 2.33 9.61 18.40
N GLY A 19 1.33 8.81 18.81
CA GLY A 19 -0.08 9.17 18.63
C GLY A 19 -0.63 8.94 17.21
N GLY A 20 0.17 8.41 16.29
CA GLY A 20 -0.17 8.23 14.88
C GLY A 20 -0.55 6.80 14.49
N VAL A 21 -0.38 6.51 13.20
CA VAL A 21 -0.58 5.18 12.58
C VAL A 21 0.73 4.69 11.96
N ILE A 22 1.07 3.42 12.18
CA ILE A 22 2.19 2.75 11.52
C ILE A 22 1.64 1.70 10.57
N TYR A 23 1.93 1.86 9.30
CA TYR A 23 1.59 0.91 8.24
C TYR A 23 2.84 0.18 7.76
N GLY A 24 2.70 -1.09 7.41
CA GLY A 24 3.74 -1.87 6.76
C GLY A 24 3.18 -2.85 5.75
N ARG A 25 3.89 -3.08 4.66
CA ARG A 25 3.54 -4.08 3.65
C ARG A 25 4.77 -4.76 3.08
N ASN A 26 4.67 -6.07 2.93
CA ASN A 26 5.51 -6.84 2.01
C ASN A 26 4.70 -7.18 0.76
N SER A 27 5.28 -6.94 -0.41
CA SER A 27 4.78 -7.50 -1.66
C SER A 27 5.22 -8.96 -1.77
N TYR A 28 4.36 -9.81 -2.35
CA TYR A 28 4.69 -11.19 -2.74
C TYR A 28 4.21 -11.44 -4.17
N SER A 29 5.16 -11.68 -5.06
CA SER A 29 4.91 -12.10 -6.44
C SER A 29 5.54 -13.47 -6.66
N ALA A 30 4.87 -14.31 -7.45
CA ALA A 30 5.41 -15.60 -7.88
C ALA A 30 6.54 -15.45 -8.92
N CYS A 31 6.76 -14.22 -9.41
CA CYS A 31 7.82 -13.88 -10.34
C CYS A 31 8.75 -12.88 -9.66
N ASN A 32 10.06 -13.06 -9.81
CA ASN A 32 11.07 -12.09 -9.40
C ASN A 32 10.95 -10.83 -10.30
N GLU A 33 9.89 -10.09 -10.07
CA GLU A 33 9.47 -8.95 -10.84
C GLU A 33 10.24 -7.72 -10.37
N VAL A 34 10.66 -6.90 -11.34
CA VAL A 34 11.34 -5.65 -11.05
C VAL A 34 10.30 -4.70 -10.48
N THR A 35 10.63 -4.05 -9.37
CA THR A 35 9.79 -3.01 -8.79
C THR A 35 10.44 -1.66 -8.98
N GLU A 36 9.62 -0.63 -9.15
CA GLU A 36 10.02 0.76 -9.19
C GLU A 36 9.44 1.50 -7.99
N VAL A 37 10.12 2.55 -7.56
CA VAL A 37 9.51 3.59 -6.73
C VAL A 37 9.48 4.88 -7.53
N LEU A 38 8.26 5.39 -7.72
CA LEU A 38 7.96 6.54 -8.56
C LEU A 38 7.29 7.63 -7.73
N TYR A 39 7.67 8.89 -8.00
CA TYR A 39 7.07 10.07 -7.40
C TYR A 39 6.48 10.95 -8.50
N PHE A 40 5.22 11.34 -8.30
CA PHE A 40 4.49 12.24 -9.18
C PHE A 40 4.02 13.44 -8.37
N PRO A 41 4.34 14.68 -8.80
CA PRO A 41 3.82 15.87 -8.14
C PRO A 41 2.31 16.01 -8.37
N ALA A 42 1.65 16.82 -7.54
CA ALA A 42 0.25 17.16 -7.75
C ALA A 42 0.02 17.74 -9.15
N SER A 43 -1.14 17.41 -9.72
CA SER A 43 -1.51 17.82 -11.08
C SER A 43 -2.98 18.19 -11.12
N ASP A 44 -3.29 19.33 -11.74
CA ASP A 44 -4.67 19.73 -12.05
C ASP A 44 -5.17 19.20 -13.40
N ASP A 45 -4.41 18.29 -14.02
CA ASP A 45 -4.79 17.64 -15.27
C ASP A 45 -6.11 16.88 -15.10
N ARG A 46 -7.04 17.13 -16.03
CA ARG A 46 -8.38 16.53 -16.07
C ARG A 46 -8.58 15.70 -17.34
N ASP A 47 -7.51 15.45 -18.08
CA ASP A 47 -7.55 14.57 -19.23
C ASP A 47 -7.85 13.13 -18.78
N PRO A 48 -8.65 12.37 -19.55
CA PRO A 48 -8.94 10.98 -19.25
C PRO A 48 -7.66 10.15 -19.12
N LYS A 49 -7.58 9.33 -18.06
CA LYS A 49 -6.42 8.48 -17.79
C LYS A 49 -6.64 7.08 -18.34
N LYS A 50 -5.66 6.57 -19.09
CA LYS A 50 -5.68 5.20 -19.61
C LYS A 50 -5.08 4.24 -18.58
N CYS A 51 -5.87 3.23 -18.21
CA CYS A 51 -5.54 2.16 -17.27
C CYS A 51 -5.73 0.83 -18.00
N GLY A 52 -4.68 0.35 -18.68
CA GLY A 52 -4.78 -0.79 -19.58
C GLY A 52 -5.77 -0.56 -20.73
N ALA A 53 -6.83 -1.39 -20.81
CA ALA A 53 -7.92 -1.22 -21.77
C ALA A 53 -9.02 -0.26 -21.30
N VAL A 54 -9.04 0.12 -20.03
CA VAL A 54 -10.06 1.01 -19.46
C VAL A 54 -9.57 2.45 -19.51
N THR A 55 -10.49 3.37 -19.81
CA THR A 55 -10.23 4.81 -19.67
C THR A 55 -11.10 5.35 -18.54
N VAL A 56 -10.47 5.99 -17.56
CA VAL A 56 -11.15 6.61 -16.43
C VAL A 56 -11.20 8.11 -16.61
N ASP A 57 -12.21 8.75 -16.05
CA ASP A 57 -12.32 10.21 -16.10
C ASP A 57 -11.11 10.85 -15.41
N GLY A 58 -10.62 11.93 -16.00
CA GLY A 58 -9.58 12.74 -15.40
C GLY A 58 -10.10 13.49 -14.17
N ALA A 59 -9.26 13.58 -13.16
CA ALA A 59 -9.50 14.30 -11.92
C ALA A 59 -8.17 14.88 -11.44
N PRO A 60 -8.20 16.03 -10.73
CA PRO A 60 -7.01 16.53 -10.05
C PRO A 60 -6.36 15.43 -9.21
N ALA A 61 -5.04 15.32 -9.34
CA ALA A 61 -4.24 14.34 -8.65
C ALA A 61 -3.42 14.99 -7.54
N ARG A 62 -3.41 14.35 -6.37
CA ARG A 62 -2.47 14.63 -5.27
C ARG A 62 -1.04 14.34 -5.68
N SER A 63 -0.07 14.88 -4.95
CA SER A 63 1.30 14.38 -5.06
C SER A 63 1.34 12.97 -4.48
N VAL A 64 1.89 12.01 -5.22
CA VAL A 64 1.92 10.60 -4.82
C VAL A 64 3.31 10.03 -4.96
N ILE A 65 3.69 9.17 -4.02
CA ILE A 65 4.82 8.26 -4.16
C ILE A 65 4.29 6.83 -4.07
N TYR A 66 4.69 5.96 -4.97
CA TYR A 66 4.27 4.57 -4.91
C TYR A 66 5.36 3.60 -5.34
N SER A 67 5.25 2.38 -4.82
CA SER A 67 6.00 1.20 -5.25
C SER A 67 5.09 0.32 -6.10
N GLY A 68 5.57 -0.12 -7.26
CA GLY A 68 4.78 -0.89 -8.23
C GLY A 68 5.64 -1.81 -9.09
N PRO A 69 5.04 -2.80 -9.76
CA PRO A 69 5.70 -3.54 -10.83
C PRO A 69 6.19 -2.60 -11.93
N ALA A 70 7.41 -2.83 -12.41
CA ALA A 70 8.04 -1.94 -13.37
C ALA A 70 7.28 -1.91 -14.71
N ASN A 71 7.13 -0.72 -15.31
CA ASN A 71 6.34 -0.49 -16.53
C ASN A 71 4.84 -0.86 -16.48
N ALA A 72 4.27 -1.19 -15.31
CA ALA A 72 2.87 -1.59 -15.23
C ALA A 72 1.88 -0.41 -15.22
N GLY A 73 2.34 0.80 -14.87
CA GLY A 73 1.49 1.99 -14.78
C GLY A 73 0.55 2.02 -13.57
N GLY A 74 0.62 1.02 -12.69
CA GLY A 74 -0.10 0.92 -11.43
C GLY A 74 0.83 0.85 -10.22
N ALA A 75 0.23 0.74 -9.04
CA ALA A 75 0.91 0.70 -7.75
C ALA A 75 0.51 -0.52 -6.93
N ASP A 76 1.50 -1.15 -6.33
CA ASP A 76 1.37 -2.21 -5.35
C ASP A 76 1.00 -1.61 -3.98
N SER A 77 1.63 -0.49 -3.65
CA SER A 77 1.29 0.35 -2.52
C SER A 77 1.92 1.74 -2.66
N GLY A 78 1.42 2.72 -1.92
CA GLY A 78 2.01 4.05 -1.93
C GLY A 78 1.39 4.96 -0.87
N ALA A 79 1.79 6.23 -0.93
CA ALA A 79 1.29 7.29 -0.08
C ALA A 79 1.06 8.57 -0.87
N ASN A 80 0.30 9.51 -0.32
CA ASN A 80 0.11 10.84 -0.90
C ASN A 80 0.41 11.98 0.09
N ASP A 81 0.45 13.20 -0.43
CA ASP A 81 0.74 14.43 0.33
C ASP A 81 -0.30 14.81 1.41
N ARG A 82 -1.35 13.99 1.57
CA ARG A 82 -2.36 14.12 2.64
C ARG A 82 -2.23 13.05 3.72
N GLY A 83 -1.18 12.25 3.67
CA GLY A 83 -0.94 11.17 4.63
C GLY A 83 -1.83 9.96 4.39
N VAL A 84 -2.48 9.85 3.24
CA VAL A 84 -3.22 8.65 2.85
C VAL A 84 -2.24 7.62 2.31
N VAL A 85 -2.35 6.38 2.80
CA VAL A 85 -1.60 5.22 2.36
C VAL A 85 -2.57 4.17 1.85
N VAL A 86 -2.25 3.56 0.70
CA VAL A 86 -3.02 2.45 0.12
C VAL A 86 -2.07 1.31 -0.18
N GLY A 87 -2.47 0.09 0.20
CA GLY A 87 -1.74 -1.13 -0.08
C GLY A 87 -2.63 -2.23 -0.63
N LEU A 88 -2.20 -2.84 -1.74
CA LEU A 88 -2.84 -4.03 -2.29
C LEU A 88 -2.49 -5.26 -1.44
N CYS A 89 -3.50 -5.93 -0.92
CA CYS A 89 -3.35 -7.13 -0.11
C CYS A 89 -3.54 -8.42 -0.90
N TYR A 90 -4.45 -8.39 -1.86
CA TYR A 90 -4.83 -9.56 -2.63
C TYR A 90 -5.43 -9.13 -3.96
N ALA A 91 -5.06 -9.81 -5.04
CA ALA A 91 -5.75 -9.71 -6.32
C ALA A 91 -5.91 -11.10 -6.96
N ALA A 92 -7.06 -11.36 -7.56
CA ALA A 92 -7.35 -12.59 -8.29
C ALA A 92 -8.37 -12.35 -9.41
N HIS A 93 -8.42 -13.29 -10.36
CA HIS A 93 -9.32 -13.23 -11.52
C HIS A 93 -9.18 -11.94 -12.35
N GLU A 94 -8.00 -11.33 -12.34
CA GLU A 94 -7.75 -10.12 -13.13
C GLU A 94 -7.83 -10.37 -14.63
N THR A 95 -8.38 -9.39 -15.32
CA THR A 95 -8.62 -9.40 -16.77
C THR A 95 -8.14 -8.10 -17.40
N ALA A 96 -7.71 -8.17 -18.65
CA ALA A 96 -7.22 -7.01 -19.39
C ALA A 96 -8.34 -6.00 -19.71
N ASP A 97 -9.60 -6.42 -19.65
CA ASP A 97 -10.78 -5.62 -20.01
C ASP A 97 -11.38 -4.85 -18.82
N ALA A 98 -10.71 -4.84 -17.66
CA ALA A 98 -11.18 -4.18 -16.44
C ALA A 98 -10.06 -3.37 -15.79
N LEU A 99 -10.42 -2.50 -14.84
CA LEU A 99 -9.43 -1.89 -13.95
C LEU A 99 -8.78 -2.98 -13.10
N VAL A 100 -7.46 -3.09 -13.21
CA VAL A 100 -6.66 -3.99 -12.37
C VAL A 100 -6.44 -3.37 -10.99
N ALA A 101 -6.13 -4.20 -10.01
CA ALA A 101 -6.03 -3.79 -8.61
C ALA A 101 -4.94 -2.73 -8.39
N ILE A 102 -3.82 -2.83 -9.10
CA ILE A 102 -2.73 -1.85 -9.03
C ILE A 102 -3.12 -0.48 -9.59
N ASP A 103 -4.05 -0.40 -10.55
CA ASP A 103 -4.60 0.87 -11.02
C ASP A 103 -5.51 1.50 -9.96
N LEU A 104 -6.30 0.68 -9.25
CA LEU A 104 -7.14 1.16 -8.15
C LEU A 104 -6.32 1.77 -7.02
N VAL A 105 -5.18 1.16 -6.65
CA VAL A 105 -4.24 1.73 -5.67
C VAL A 105 -3.79 3.12 -6.11
N ARG A 106 -3.28 3.25 -7.35
CA ARG A 106 -2.78 4.53 -7.87
C ARG A 106 -3.88 5.58 -7.89
N LEU A 107 -5.05 5.26 -8.44
CA LEU A 107 -6.16 6.20 -8.55
C LEU A 107 -6.72 6.61 -7.19
N ALA A 108 -6.75 5.72 -6.20
CA ALA A 108 -7.16 6.04 -4.84
C ALA A 108 -6.20 7.04 -4.17
N LEU A 109 -4.89 6.83 -4.34
CA LEU A 109 -3.85 7.76 -3.85
C LEU A 109 -3.95 9.13 -4.53
N GLU A 110 -4.20 9.16 -5.84
CA GLU A 110 -4.35 10.41 -6.59
C GLU A 110 -5.59 11.20 -6.15
N ARG A 111 -6.66 10.54 -5.71
CA ARG A 111 -7.98 11.18 -5.48
C ARG A 111 -8.31 11.43 -3.99
N GLY A 112 -7.79 10.65 -3.06
CA GLY A 112 -8.18 10.71 -1.64
C GLY A 112 -7.47 11.81 -0.84
N THR A 113 -8.20 12.58 -0.04
CA THR A 113 -7.63 13.48 1.00
C THR A 113 -7.57 12.81 2.37
N THR A 114 -8.41 11.82 2.60
CA THR A 114 -8.48 10.99 3.81
C THR A 114 -8.55 9.53 3.41
N ALA A 115 -8.33 8.62 4.36
CA ALA A 115 -8.51 7.19 4.11
C ALA A 115 -9.95 6.90 3.66
N CYS A 116 -10.95 7.49 4.32
CA CYS A 116 -12.36 7.39 3.93
C CYS A 116 -12.60 7.84 2.48
N GLU A 117 -12.08 9.00 2.06
CA GLU A 117 -12.24 9.48 0.68
C GLU A 117 -11.54 8.56 -0.34
N ALA A 118 -10.39 7.99 0.00
CA ALA A 118 -9.73 7.00 -0.86
C ALA A 118 -10.55 5.70 -0.99
N VAL A 119 -11.19 5.24 0.09
CA VAL A 119 -12.13 4.10 0.05
C VAL A 119 -13.32 4.42 -0.86
N GLU A 120 -13.89 5.61 -0.75
CA GLU A 120 -14.99 6.06 -1.61
C GLU A 120 -14.57 6.14 -3.08
N ALA A 121 -13.37 6.66 -3.36
CA ALA A 121 -12.82 6.70 -4.70
C ALA A 121 -12.67 5.29 -5.32
N ILE A 122 -12.21 4.30 -4.55
CA ILE A 122 -12.18 2.90 -4.99
C ILE A 122 -13.60 2.43 -5.31
N GLY A 123 -14.56 2.68 -4.41
CA GLY A 123 -15.96 2.32 -4.59
C GLY A 123 -16.59 2.89 -5.86
N GLU A 124 -16.43 4.18 -6.09
CA GLU A 124 -16.93 4.87 -7.29
C GLU A 124 -16.30 4.33 -8.58
N LEU A 125 -14.99 4.08 -8.56
CA LEU A 125 -14.26 3.54 -9.71
C LEU A 125 -14.77 2.16 -10.09
N VAL A 126 -14.95 1.26 -9.11
CA VAL A 126 -15.40 -0.11 -9.38
C VAL A 126 -16.88 -0.16 -9.74
N GLU A 127 -17.72 0.70 -9.16
CA GLU A 127 -19.14 0.79 -9.56
C GLU A 127 -19.31 1.26 -11.00
N LYS A 128 -18.44 2.18 -11.45
CA LYS A 128 -18.52 2.77 -12.79
C LYS A 128 -17.83 1.92 -13.86
N HIS A 129 -16.69 1.32 -13.53
CA HIS A 129 -15.81 0.67 -14.51
C HIS A 129 -15.59 -0.83 -14.26
N GLY A 130 -16.05 -1.35 -13.13
CA GLY A 130 -15.95 -2.76 -12.79
C GLY A 130 -16.92 -3.63 -13.60
N GLN A 131 -16.53 -4.89 -13.78
CA GLN A 131 -17.41 -5.90 -14.35
C GLN A 131 -18.53 -6.26 -13.37
N GLU A 132 -19.60 -6.89 -13.85
CA GLU A 132 -20.66 -7.38 -12.95
C GLU A 132 -20.07 -8.33 -11.91
N GLY A 133 -20.39 -8.10 -10.63
CA GLY A 133 -19.96 -8.96 -9.54
C GLY A 133 -20.43 -10.41 -9.73
N GLY A 134 -19.62 -11.36 -9.27
CA GLY A 134 -19.93 -12.77 -9.43
C GLY A 134 -18.76 -13.67 -9.04
N ALA A 135 -18.93 -14.99 -9.22
CA ALA A 135 -17.91 -15.97 -8.84
C ALA A 135 -16.60 -15.79 -9.63
N GLU A 136 -16.65 -15.45 -10.92
CA GLU A 136 -15.46 -15.29 -11.77
C GLU A 136 -15.03 -13.82 -11.96
N ALA A 137 -15.71 -12.88 -11.29
CA ALA A 137 -15.38 -11.46 -11.41
C ALA A 137 -14.02 -11.17 -10.76
N PRO A 138 -13.26 -10.16 -11.28
CA PRO A 138 -12.02 -9.71 -10.65
C PRO A 138 -12.22 -9.39 -9.17
N ARG A 139 -11.28 -9.82 -8.34
CA ARG A 139 -11.35 -9.65 -6.89
C ARG A 139 -10.10 -8.98 -6.39
N SER A 140 -10.25 -8.04 -5.47
CA SER A 140 -9.13 -7.43 -4.80
C SER A 140 -9.44 -7.04 -3.35
N SER A 141 -8.41 -7.00 -2.52
CA SER A 141 -8.49 -6.51 -1.14
C SER A 141 -7.39 -5.49 -0.89
N PHE A 142 -7.70 -4.45 -0.12
CA PHE A 142 -6.80 -3.34 0.15
C PHE A 142 -6.80 -2.99 1.64
N VAL A 143 -5.65 -2.49 2.11
CA VAL A 143 -5.57 -1.67 3.32
C VAL A 143 -5.46 -0.21 2.88
N VAL A 144 -6.32 0.64 3.42
CA VAL A 144 -6.26 2.10 3.25
C VAL A 144 -6.14 2.72 4.63
N CYS A 145 -5.19 3.62 4.86
CA CYS A 145 -5.08 4.29 6.16
C CYS A 145 -4.61 5.73 6.03
N ASP A 146 -4.88 6.51 7.07
CA ASP A 146 -4.40 7.87 7.26
C ASP A 146 -3.97 8.03 8.73
N PRO A 147 -3.56 9.23 9.20
CA PRO A 147 -3.14 9.39 10.60
C PRO A 147 -4.20 9.10 11.67
N GLN A 148 -5.48 8.93 11.31
CA GLN A 148 -6.59 8.76 12.26
C GLN A 148 -7.21 7.36 12.21
N GLU A 149 -7.23 6.74 11.04
CA GLU A 149 -7.97 5.50 10.83
C GLU A 149 -7.36 4.61 9.76
N ALA A 150 -7.81 3.36 9.76
CA ALA A 150 -7.51 2.39 8.73
C ALA A 150 -8.80 1.71 8.26
N TRP A 151 -8.73 1.13 7.07
CA TRP A 151 -9.83 0.46 6.41
C TRP A 151 -9.34 -0.80 5.75
N PHE A 152 -10.08 -1.89 5.92
CA PHE A 152 -10.06 -2.98 4.96
C PHE A 152 -11.10 -2.71 3.89
N VAL A 153 -10.73 -2.92 2.62
CA VAL A 153 -11.62 -2.76 1.48
C VAL A 153 -11.58 -4.03 0.65
N SER A 154 -12.73 -4.65 0.41
CA SER A 154 -12.89 -5.82 -0.46
C SER A 154 -13.70 -5.45 -1.69
N VAL A 155 -13.23 -5.83 -2.86
CA VAL A 155 -13.87 -5.60 -4.17
C VAL A 155 -14.09 -6.92 -4.88
N VAL A 156 -15.26 -7.09 -5.50
CA VAL A 156 -15.57 -8.15 -6.46
C VAL A 156 -16.37 -7.58 -7.63
N GLY A 157 -15.71 -7.45 -8.79
CA GLY A 157 -16.28 -6.76 -9.95
C GLY A 157 -16.65 -5.32 -9.60
N ASN A 158 -17.94 -4.99 -9.68
CA ASN A 158 -18.52 -3.69 -9.34
C ASN A 158 -19.15 -3.63 -7.94
N LEU A 159 -18.96 -4.68 -7.13
CA LEU A 159 -19.40 -4.74 -5.74
C LEU A 159 -18.21 -4.47 -4.84
N TRP A 160 -18.41 -3.67 -3.80
CA TRP A 160 -17.39 -3.44 -2.79
C TRP A 160 -18.00 -3.34 -1.39
N ALA A 161 -17.16 -3.61 -0.39
CA ALA A 161 -17.46 -3.42 1.02
C ALA A 161 -16.18 -2.96 1.73
N ALA A 162 -16.33 -2.20 2.82
CA ALA A 162 -15.24 -1.69 3.62
C ALA A 162 -15.54 -1.75 5.12
N GLU A 163 -14.54 -2.14 5.90
CA GLU A 163 -14.57 -2.17 7.37
C GLU A 163 -13.65 -1.07 7.90
N ARG A 164 -14.16 -0.24 8.83
CA ARG A 164 -13.40 0.81 9.50
C ARG A 164 -12.69 0.28 10.75
N ILE A 165 -11.44 0.68 10.92
CA ILE A 165 -10.56 0.35 12.04
C ILE A 165 -10.05 1.67 12.63
N THR A 166 -10.40 1.97 13.88
CA THR A 166 -10.03 3.23 14.54
C THR A 166 -9.00 3.05 15.65
N GLU A 167 -8.74 1.80 16.07
CA GLU A 167 -7.82 1.49 17.16
C GLU A 167 -7.28 0.06 17.04
N GLY A 168 -6.21 -0.21 17.79
CA GLY A 168 -5.58 -1.52 17.85
C GLY A 168 -4.60 -1.76 16.70
N PHE A 169 -4.47 -3.02 16.32
CA PHE A 169 -3.65 -3.44 15.20
C PHE A 169 -4.36 -4.51 14.38
N ARG A 170 -4.04 -4.59 13.09
CA ARG A 170 -4.59 -5.58 12.17
C ARG A 170 -3.52 -6.05 11.20
N ALA A 171 -3.55 -7.34 10.89
CA ALA A 171 -2.83 -7.95 9.79
C ALA A 171 -3.85 -8.34 8.72
N SER A 172 -3.51 -8.15 7.46
CA SER A 172 -4.33 -8.53 6.32
C SER A 172 -3.99 -9.95 5.88
N PRO A 173 -4.86 -10.95 6.13
CA PRO A 173 -4.73 -12.28 5.53
C PRO A 173 -4.91 -12.27 4.01
N ARG A 174 -4.47 -13.35 3.35
CA ARG A 174 -4.80 -13.61 1.94
C ARG A 174 -6.32 -13.78 1.76
N GLY A 175 -6.86 -13.13 0.73
CA GLY A 175 -8.27 -13.18 0.37
C GLY A 175 -8.95 -11.83 0.55
N LEU A 176 -10.28 -11.83 0.54
CA LEU A 176 -11.09 -10.65 0.84
C LEU A 176 -11.16 -10.47 2.37
N ASN A 177 -10.85 -9.28 2.88
CA ASN A 177 -10.73 -9.10 4.34
C ASN A 177 -12.02 -8.64 5.02
N VAL A 178 -12.93 -8.01 4.28
CA VAL A 178 -14.22 -7.54 4.80
C VAL A 178 -15.22 -8.69 4.90
N THR A 179 -15.66 -8.98 6.13
CA THR A 179 -16.57 -10.09 6.44
C THR A 179 -17.95 -9.58 6.83
N THR A 180 -18.36 -9.72 8.09
CA THR A 180 -19.68 -9.34 8.60
C THR A 180 -19.74 -7.90 9.12
N LYS A 181 -18.60 -7.32 9.51
CA LYS A 181 -18.52 -5.91 9.88
C LYS A 181 -18.28 -5.08 8.62
N ILE A 182 -19.28 -4.28 8.25
CA ILE A 182 -19.29 -3.46 7.05
C ILE A 182 -19.75 -2.06 7.44
N ASP A 183 -18.87 -1.08 7.28
CA ASP A 183 -19.13 0.32 7.59
C ASP A 183 -19.49 1.13 6.33
N LYS A 184 -18.99 0.71 5.17
CA LYS A 184 -19.35 1.24 3.84
C LYS A 184 -19.42 0.12 2.80
N SER A 185 -20.24 0.27 1.78
CA SER A 185 -20.34 -0.71 0.68
C SER A 185 -21.04 -0.11 -0.53
N SER A 186 -21.08 -0.89 -1.61
CA SER A 186 -22.06 -0.70 -2.67
C SER A 186 -23.48 -0.65 -2.11
N LEU A 187 -24.33 0.16 -2.76
CA LEU A 187 -25.74 0.23 -2.41
C LEU A 187 -26.41 -1.14 -2.54
N ASN A 188 -27.17 -1.55 -1.51
CA ASN A 188 -27.92 -2.81 -1.44
C ASN A 188 -27.05 -4.05 -1.76
N VAL A 189 -25.82 -4.09 -1.22
CA VAL A 189 -24.85 -5.16 -1.52
C VAL A 189 -25.36 -6.56 -1.17
N SER A 190 -26.12 -6.69 -0.08
CA SER A 190 -26.74 -7.95 0.36
C SER A 190 -27.80 -8.45 -0.62
N GLU A 191 -28.68 -7.56 -1.09
CA GLU A 191 -29.74 -7.87 -2.04
C GLU A 191 -29.16 -8.21 -3.41
N LYS A 192 -28.12 -7.48 -3.84
CA LYS A 192 -27.36 -7.80 -5.06
C LYS A 192 -26.74 -9.19 -4.95
N ALA A 193 -26.06 -9.50 -3.85
CA ALA A 193 -25.49 -10.83 -3.62
C ALA A 193 -26.57 -11.94 -3.63
N GLN A 194 -27.75 -11.69 -3.05
CA GLN A 194 -28.87 -12.62 -3.09
C GLN A 194 -29.41 -12.82 -4.50
N SER A 195 -29.57 -11.75 -5.28
CA SER A 195 -30.03 -11.83 -6.68
C SER A 195 -29.07 -12.59 -7.59
N LEU A 196 -27.77 -12.57 -7.26
CA LEU A 196 -26.71 -13.33 -7.92
C LEU A 196 -26.59 -14.77 -7.42
N GLY A 197 -27.41 -15.18 -6.44
CA GLY A 197 -27.37 -16.51 -5.83
C GLY A 197 -26.14 -16.77 -4.94
N LEU A 198 -25.45 -15.71 -4.52
CA LEU A 198 -24.24 -15.77 -3.69
C LEU A 198 -24.54 -15.75 -2.18
N TRP A 199 -25.77 -15.40 -1.83
CA TRP A 199 -26.27 -15.42 -0.46
C TRP A 199 -27.72 -15.90 -0.45
N ASP A 200 -28.07 -16.78 0.48
CA ASP A 200 -29.42 -17.34 0.58
C ASP A 200 -30.40 -16.42 1.35
N GLY A 201 -29.90 -15.30 1.90
CA GLY A 201 -30.67 -14.37 2.72
C GLY A 201 -30.81 -14.81 4.18
N SER A 202 -30.11 -15.88 4.59
CA SER A 202 -30.12 -16.38 5.96
C SER A 202 -28.81 -16.05 6.71
N GLY A 203 -28.91 -15.89 8.02
CA GLY A 203 -27.77 -15.53 8.88
C GLY A 203 -27.28 -14.10 8.68
N ASN A 204 -26.07 -13.81 9.19
CA ASN A 204 -25.42 -12.52 9.01
C ASN A 204 -24.74 -12.48 7.63
N PHE A 205 -25.01 -11.43 6.87
CA PHE A 205 -24.33 -11.18 5.60
C PHE A 205 -22.81 -11.04 5.83
N SER A 206 -22.01 -11.81 5.10
CA SER A 206 -20.54 -11.75 5.12
C SER A 206 -20.05 -11.54 3.69
N PHE A 207 -19.48 -10.37 3.39
CA PHE A 207 -19.09 -10.02 2.02
C PHE A 207 -18.09 -11.05 1.46
N ALA A 208 -16.95 -11.26 2.13
CA ALA A 208 -15.98 -12.28 1.73
C ALA A 208 -16.56 -13.71 1.72
N GLY A 209 -17.48 -14.01 2.65
CA GLY A 209 -18.15 -15.31 2.73
C GLY A 209 -18.99 -15.65 1.50
N CYS A 210 -19.73 -14.67 0.96
CA CYS A 210 -20.57 -14.84 -0.23
C CYS A 210 -19.78 -15.24 -1.49
N PHE A 211 -18.50 -14.88 -1.56
CA PHE A 211 -17.63 -15.21 -2.70
C PHE A 211 -16.69 -16.39 -2.44
N GLY A 212 -16.89 -17.12 -1.33
CA GLY A 212 -16.03 -18.24 -0.94
C GLY A 212 -14.58 -17.83 -0.71
N SER A 213 -14.34 -16.57 -0.35
CA SER A 213 -13.02 -15.97 -0.19
C SER A 213 -12.82 -15.41 1.22
N ALA A 214 -13.51 -16.00 2.20
CA ALA A 214 -13.32 -15.68 3.60
C ALA A 214 -11.83 -15.82 3.96
N PRO A 215 -11.25 -14.83 4.66
CA PRO A 215 -9.84 -14.86 4.97
C PRO A 215 -9.54 -15.97 5.97
N ALA A 216 -8.35 -16.57 5.86
CA ALA A 216 -7.84 -17.40 6.95
C ALA A 216 -7.61 -16.54 8.20
N GLU A 217 -7.81 -17.11 9.39
CA GLU A 217 -7.38 -16.44 10.62
C GLU A 217 -5.88 -16.17 10.55
N THR A 218 -5.49 -14.92 10.79
CA THR A 218 -4.09 -14.51 10.83
C THR A 218 -3.86 -13.73 12.10
N ALA A 219 -2.94 -14.23 12.93
CA ALA A 219 -2.46 -13.51 14.10
C ALA A 219 -1.52 -12.40 13.65
N PHE A 220 -1.55 -11.26 14.34
CA PHE A 220 -0.53 -10.23 14.16
C PHE A 220 0.79 -10.72 14.77
N PRO A 221 1.86 -10.92 14.00
CA PRO A 221 3.15 -11.36 14.52
C PRO A 221 3.74 -10.28 15.43
N ASP A 222 4.31 -10.68 16.57
CA ASP A 222 4.91 -9.75 17.54
C ASP A 222 3.96 -8.59 17.93
N ALA A 223 2.73 -8.97 18.32
CA ALA A 223 1.69 -8.02 18.68
C ALA A 223 2.16 -7.01 19.74
N PRO A 224 1.84 -5.70 19.59
CA PRO A 224 2.21 -4.67 20.55
C PRO A 224 1.80 -5.02 21.99
N ALA A 225 2.76 -5.01 22.91
CA ALA A 225 2.55 -5.42 24.30
C ALA A 225 1.98 -4.32 25.21
N ALA A 226 2.12 -3.05 24.83
CA ALA A 226 1.71 -1.90 25.63
C ALA A 226 1.42 -0.67 24.76
N GLU A 227 0.75 0.32 25.34
CA GLU A 227 0.48 1.61 24.69
C GLU A 227 1.77 2.30 24.25
N GLY A 228 1.78 2.84 23.03
CA GLY A 228 2.92 3.52 22.41
C GLY A 228 4.17 2.66 22.18
N ALA A 229 4.11 1.35 22.42
CA ALA A 229 5.29 0.49 22.38
C ALA A 229 5.71 0.08 20.96
N PHE A 230 4.80 0.14 19.98
CA PHE A 230 5.09 -0.26 18.62
C PHE A 230 5.68 0.90 17.83
N THR A 231 6.85 0.69 17.23
CA THR A 231 7.66 1.73 16.60
C THR A 231 7.93 1.39 15.13
N LEU A 232 8.44 2.36 14.36
CA LEU A 232 8.95 2.14 13.01
C LEU A 232 9.87 0.91 12.91
N THR A 233 10.83 0.77 13.82
CA THR A 233 11.80 -0.33 13.78
C THR A 233 11.21 -1.66 14.21
N HIS A 234 10.09 -1.68 14.95
CA HIS A 234 9.29 -2.89 15.15
C HIS A 234 8.68 -3.35 13.83
N MET A 235 8.11 -2.43 13.04
CA MET A 235 7.58 -2.77 11.71
C MET A 235 8.67 -3.31 10.77
N PHE A 236 9.86 -2.70 10.75
CA PHE A 236 10.98 -3.22 9.95
C PHE A 236 11.36 -4.65 10.34
N ARG A 237 11.44 -4.94 11.64
CA ARG A 237 11.74 -6.28 12.16
C ARG A 237 10.64 -7.27 11.80
N LEU A 238 9.38 -6.89 11.95
CA LEU A 238 8.22 -7.71 11.58
C LEU A 238 8.28 -8.08 10.10
N LEU A 239 8.46 -7.12 9.20
CA LEU A 239 8.53 -7.36 7.77
C LEU A 239 9.75 -8.21 7.36
N ARG A 240 10.85 -8.19 8.12
CA ARG A 240 12.04 -9.02 7.92
C ARG A 240 11.95 -10.42 8.52
N ALA A 241 10.97 -10.70 9.37
CA ALA A 241 10.87 -11.95 10.10
C ALA A 241 10.43 -13.13 9.22
N GLU A 242 9.81 -12.88 8.07
CA GLU A 242 9.40 -13.92 7.12
C GLU A 242 10.62 -14.60 6.50
N GLU A 243 10.82 -15.89 6.79
CA GLU A 243 12.01 -16.66 6.37
C GLU A 243 11.80 -17.39 5.04
N GLU A 244 10.55 -17.67 4.66
CA GLU A 244 10.26 -18.60 3.57
C GLU A 244 10.05 -17.93 2.21
N ARG A 245 9.90 -16.60 2.15
CA ARG A 245 9.47 -15.88 0.93
C ARG A 245 10.51 -14.87 0.44
N GLN A 246 11.05 -15.14 -0.75
CA GLN A 246 12.23 -14.45 -1.29
C GLN A 246 11.94 -13.18 -2.12
N ASP A 247 10.66 -12.86 -2.37
CA ASP A 247 10.26 -11.88 -3.38
C ASP A 247 9.06 -11.11 -2.79
N VAL A 248 9.02 -9.79 -2.57
CA VAL A 248 9.47 -8.64 -3.37
C VAL A 248 9.73 -7.41 -2.45
N SER A 249 9.52 -6.16 -2.91
CA SER A 249 9.78 -4.93 -2.14
C SER A 249 8.85 -4.73 -0.93
N SER A 250 9.27 -3.84 -0.04
CA SER A 250 8.53 -3.47 1.17
C SER A 250 8.30 -1.98 1.25
N HIS A 251 7.17 -1.62 1.86
CA HIS A 251 6.77 -0.24 2.11
C HIS A 251 6.29 -0.10 3.55
N VAL A 252 6.81 0.89 4.28
CA VAL A 252 6.41 1.24 5.63
C VAL A 252 6.09 2.73 5.71
N SER A 253 5.05 3.11 6.44
CA SER A 253 4.69 4.51 6.64
C SER A 253 4.45 4.80 8.12
N THR A 254 5.01 5.90 8.61
CA THR A 254 4.68 6.49 9.91
C THR A 254 3.85 7.74 9.67
N LEU A 255 2.57 7.68 10.01
CA LEU A 255 1.58 8.70 9.73
C LEU A 255 1.33 9.54 10.98
N SER A 256 1.72 10.80 10.93
CA SER A 256 1.62 11.72 12.07
C SER A 256 0.35 12.57 11.96
N PRO A 257 -0.47 12.69 13.02
CA PRO A 257 -1.68 13.52 12.97
C PRO A 257 -1.40 15.02 13.10
N ALA A 258 -0.23 15.40 13.62
CA ALA A 258 0.12 16.79 13.94
C ALA A 258 1.49 17.22 13.41
N GLY A 259 2.19 16.35 12.69
CA GLY A 259 3.50 16.62 12.12
C GLY A 259 3.68 15.95 10.77
N VAL A 260 4.93 15.77 10.38
CA VAL A 260 5.28 15.27 9.06
C VAL A 260 5.22 13.74 9.03
N SER A 261 4.51 13.19 8.04
CA SER A 261 4.50 11.75 7.77
C SER A 261 5.74 11.34 6.98
N CYS A 262 6.26 10.14 7.26
CA CYS A 262 7.45 9.61 6.60
C CYS A 262 7.17 8.22 6.03
N HIS A 263 7.61 8.01 4.80
CA HIS A 263 7.35 6.82 4.00
C HIS A 263 8.69 6.15 3.66
N TRP A 264 8.78 4.84 3.81
CA TRP A 264 10.02 4.09 3.73
C TRP A 264 9.87 2.96 2.73
N PHE A 265 10.74 2.93 1.73
CA PHE A 265 10.68 1.92 0.67
C PHE A 265 12.00 1.16 0.58
N THR A 266 11.94 -0.16 0.41
CA THR A 266 13.17 -0.91 0.08
C THR A 266 13.58 -0.68 -1.38
N ALA A 267 12.61 -0.52 -2.28
CA ALA A 267 12.80 -0.42 -3.74
C ALA A 267 13.63 -1.57 -4.35
N THR A 268 13.74 -2.69 -3.63
CA THR A 268 14.50 -3.88 -4.03
C THR A 268 13.85 -5.14 -3.44
N PRO A 269 14.09 -6.32 -4.01
CA PRO A 269 13.62 -7.59 -3.44
C PRO A 269 14.33 -7.90 -2.11
N ASN A 270 13.90 -8.99 -1.46
CA ASN A 270 14.48 -9.54 -0.24
C ASN A 270 14.70 -8.47 0.86
N VAL A 271 13.61 -8.15 1.58
CA VAL A 271 13.60 -7.17 2.68
C VAL A 271 14.65 -7.43 3.77
N ARG A 272 15.02 -8.70 4.00
CA ARG A 272 16.08 -9.08 4.97
C ARG A 272 17.46 -8.62 4.53
N GLU A 273 17.67 -8.53 3.23
CA GLU A 273 18.91 -8.05 2.64
C GLU A 273 18.74 -6.68 1.95
N SER A 274 17.79 -5.89 2.43
CA SER A 274 17.54 -4.54 1.93
C SER A 274 17.53 -3.50 3.05
N VAL A 275 17.64 -2.26 2.60
CA VAL A 275 17.60 -1.05 3.40
C VAL A 275 16.37 -0.24 3.03
N PHE A 276 15.62 0.19 4.03
CA PHE A 276 14.50 1.11 3.93
C PHE A 276 15.00 2.54 3.70
N LYS A 277 14.52 3.15 2.62
CA LYS A 277 14.92 4.48 2.16
C LYS A 277 13.79 5.46 2.47
N PRO A 278 14.04 6.52 3.24
CA PRO A 278 13.00 7.45 3.67
C PRO A 278 12.59 8.40 2.55
N PHE A 279 11.33 8.80 2.60
CA PHE A 279 10.72 9.82 1.76
C PHE A 279 9.74 10.64 2.59
N VAL A 280 9.76 11.94 2.38
CA VAL A 280 8.85 12.91 2.98
C VAL A 280 8.31 13.77 1.85
N PHE A 281 7.00 14.06 1.88
CA PHE A 281 6.42 15.02 0.95
C PHE A 281 6.87 16.43 1.33
N THR A 282 7.65 17.06 0.44
CA THR A 282 8.01 18.49 0.49
C THR A 282 7.58 19.17 -0.81
N ALA A 283 7.64 20.50 -0.87
CA ALA A 283 7.30 21.25 -2.08
C ALA A 283 8.24 20.98 -3.27
N ALA A 284 9.46 20.51 -3.02
CA ALA A 284 10.47 20.24 -4.04
C ALA A 284 11.08 18.84 -3.93
N ALA A 285 10.32 17.88 -3.38
CA ALA A 285 10.77 16.52 -3.16
C ALA A 285 11.30 15.87 -4.44
N ARG A 286 12.44 15.18 -4.33
CA ARG A 286 13.10 14.45 -5.40
C ARG A 286 13.37 13.02 -4.96
N ILE A 287 13.20 12.09 -5.89
CA ILE A 287 13.57 10.68 -5.71
C ILE A 287 14.79 10.33 -6.56
N SER A 288 15.48 9.26 -6.18
CA SER A 288 16.66 8.80 -6.91
C SER A 288 16.27 8.21 -8.26
N PRO A 289 17.00 8.53 -9.35
CA PRO A 289 16.77 7.87 -10.64
C PRO A 289 17.10 6.36 -10.60
N LEU A 290 17.78 5.89 -9.55
CA LEU A 290 18.14 4.47 -9.41
C LEU A 290 16.94 3.57 -9.08
N THR A 291 15.83 4.14 -8.57
CA THR A 291 14.57 3.41 -8.29
C THR A 291 13.61 3.39 -9.47
N VAL A 292 14.00 4.00 -10.60
CA VAL A 292 13.17 4.14 -11.80
C VAL A 292 13.78 3.31 -12.93
N LEU A 293 12.94 2.64 -13.70
CA LEU A 293 13.31 1.86 -14.87
C LEU A 293 13.47 2.77 -16.07
N ASP A 294 14.71 2.83 -16.57
CA ASP A 294 14.98 3.37 -17.91
C ASP A 294 14.91 2.22 -18.92
N ALA A 295 13.71 1.99 -19.45
CA ALA A 295 13.45 0.92 -20.42
C ALA A 295 14.26 1.05 -21.72
N SER A 296 14.85 2.23 -21.99
CA SER A 296 15.77 2.41 -23.13
C SER A 296 17.16 1.85 -22.88
N LYS A 297 17.52 1.59 -21.61
CA LYS A 297 18.86 1.16 -21.18
C LYS A 297 18.90 -0.23 -20.56
N SER A 298 17.86 -0.66 -19.87
CA SER A 298 17.83 -1.95 -19.15
C SER A 298 16.40 -2.46 -18.98
N ASP A 299 16.26 -3.74 -18.66
CA ASP A 299 15.04 -4.41 -18.20
C ASP A 299 14.85 -4.37 -16.67
N GLN A 300 15.76 -3.71 -15.94
CA GLN A 300 15.80 -3.64 -14.48
C GLN A 300 16.21 -2.23 -14.03
N THR A 301 15.77 -1.80 -12.86
CA THR A 301 16.28 -0.55 -12.26
C THR A 301 17.76 -0.70 -11.88
N LEU A 302 18.51 0.40 -11.85
CA LEU A 302 19.92 0.36 -11.47
C LEU A 302 20.10 -0.10 -10.02
N LEU A 303 19.20 0.32 -9.12
CA LEU A 303 19.22 -0.13 -7.73
C LEU A 303 18.99 -1.65 -7.64
N PHE A 304 18.03 -2.19 -8.40
CA PHE A 304 17.79 -3.64 -8.45
C PHE A 304 19.04 -4.39 -8.93
N LYS A 305 19.72 -3.87 -9.96
CA LYS A 305 20.97 -4.44 -10.48
C LYS A 305 22.08 -4.44 -9.43
N TYR A 306 22.29 -3.32 -8.72
CA TYR A 306 23.28 -3.25 -7.64
C TYR A 306 22.92 -4.14 -6.46
N HIS A 307 21.63 -4.21 -6.11
CA HIS A 307 21.11 -5.10 -5.08
C HIS A 307 21.45 -6.56 -5.40
N ARG A 308 21.21 -7.03 -6.62
CA ARG A 308 21.56 -8.41 -7.02
C ARG A 308 23.06 -8.67 -7.13
N GLY A 309 23.85 -7.65 -7.48
CA GLY A 309 25.29 -7.79 -7.69
C GLY A 309 26.15 -7.74 -6.41
N ARG A 310 25.57 -7.38 -5.26
CA ARG A 310 26.34 -7.23 -4.01
C ARG A 310 26.70 -8.58 -3.39
N ASN A 311 27.72 -8.57 -2.53
CA ASN A 311 27.97 -9.65 -1.58
C ASN A 311 27.39 -9.26 -0.21
N TRP A 312 26.17 -9.70 0.10
CA TRP A 312 25.48 -9.34 1.35
C TRP A 312 26.29 -9.71 2.59
N THR A 313 26.96 -10.87 2.62
CA THR A 313 27.82 -11.26 3.74
C THR A 313 28.94 -10.26 4.00
N ALA A 314 29.43 -9.56 2.97
CA ALA A 314 30.47 -8.56 3.12
C ALA A 314 29.95 -7.16 3.47
N VAL A 315 28.75 -6.77 3.00
CA VAL A 315 28.25 -5.39 3.13
C VAL A 315 27.02 -5.24 4.04
N GLY A 316 26.37 -6.33 4.42
CA GLY A 316 25.08 -6.31 5.12
C GLY A 316 25.12 -5.60 6.46
N ASN A 317 26.15 -5.86 7.28
CA ASN A 317 26.32 -5.17 8.57
C ASN A 317 26.52 -3.65 8.40
N LEU A 318 27.26 -3.24 7.35
CA LEU A 318 27.46 -1.83 7.04
C LEU A 318 26.13 -1.18 6.63
N LEU A 319 25.39 -1.83 5.72
CA LEU A 319 24.10 -1.34 5.24
C LEU A 319 23.06 -1.24 6.37
N ALA A 320 23.01 -2.22 7.27
CA ALA A 320 22.14 -2.19 8.45
C ALA A 320 22.51 -1.04 9.41
N SER A 321 23.82 -0.83 9.66
CA SER A 321 24.28 0.28 10.49
C SER A 321 23.97 1.65 9.88
N LEU A 322 24.06 1.78 8.55
CA LEU A 322 23.67 2.99 7.83
C LEU A 322 22.15 3.22 7.92
N GLU A 323 21.33 2.17 7.80
CA GLU A 323 19.88 2.27 8.00
C GLU A 323 19.55 2.76 9.42
N GLU A 324 20.16 2.17 10.45
CA GLU A 324 19.91 2.55 11.85
C GLU A 324 20.25 4.03 12.10
N THR A 325 21.38 4.49 11.55
CA THR A 325 21.81 5.89 11.64
C THR A 325 20.82 6.81 10.92
N CYS A 326 20.44 6.45 9.69
CA CYS A 326 19.46 7.19 8.91
C CYS A 326 18.10 7.28 9.62
N VAL A 327 17.61 6.19 10.21
CA VAL A 327 16.38 6.18 11.00
C VAL A 327 16.47 7.12 12.20
N ALA A 328 17.60 7.12 12.91
CA ALA A 328 17.79 7.99 14.07
C ALA A 328 17.81 9.47 13.66
N GLU A 329 18.58 9.83 12.62
CA GLU A 329 18.69 11.19 12.10
C GLU A 329 17.34 11.70 11.57
N VAL A 330 16.62 10.90 10.78
CA VAL A 330 15.29 11.28 10.29
C VAL A 330 14.31 11.47 11.45
N LYS A 331 14.32 10.58 12.46
CA LYS A 331 13.46 10.75 13.64
C LYS A 331 13.78 12.03 14.40
N GLU A 332 15.05 12.38 14.56
CA GLU A 332 15.46 13.62 15.22
C GLU A 332 14.97 14.85 14.45
N VAL A 333 15.19 14.90 13.13
CA VAL A 333 14.72 16.01 12.28
C VAL A 333 13.19 16.13 12.34
N LEU A 334 12.46 15.03 12.14
CA LEU A 334 10.99 15.03 12.15
C LEU A 334 10.38 15.42 13.51
N ALA A 335 11.10 15.22 14.61
CA ALA A 335 10.67 15.66 15.94
C ALA A 335 10.81 17.18 16.15
N THR A 336 11.61 17.85 15.32
CA THR A 336 11.89 19.30 15.46
C THR A 336 11.07 20.18 14.52
N ILE A 337 10.43 19.60 13.51
CA ILE A 337 9.66 20.34 12.49
C ILE A 337 8.16 20.08 12.64
N SER A 338 7.35 21.11 12.43
CA SER A 338 5.88 21.01 12.41
C SER A 338 5.32 20.75 11.01
N ASP A 339 6.09 21.10 9.98
CA ASP A 339 5.74 20.94 8.57
C ASP A 339 6.99 20.57 7.76
N ALA A 340 6.77 20.22 6.49
CA ALA A 340 7.81 19.80 5.56
C ALA A 340 8.29 20.96 4.66
N GLU A 341 8.23 22.21 5.13
CA GLU A 341 8.73 23.37 4.37
C GLU A 341 10.27 23.45 4.35
N ASN A 342 10.96 22.60 5.12
CA ASN A 342 12.41 22.56 5.17
C ASN A 342 13.03 21.89 3.92
N HIS A 343 13.87 22.64 3.20
CA HIS A 343 14.62 22.18 2.03
C HIS A 343 15.58 21.01 2.30
N GLU A 344 15.97 20.78 3.55
CA GLU A 344 16.87 19.67 3.92
C GLU A 344 16.26 18.29 3.62
N LEU A 345 14.93 18.19 3.52
CA LEU A 345 14.23 16.94 3.23
C LEU A 345 13.94 16.73 1.73
N ASP A 346 14.18 17.74 0.88
CA ASP A 346 13.87 17.68 -0.56
C ASP A 346 14.59 16.53 -1.27
N ASP A 347 15.85 16.25 -0.88
CA ASP A 347 16.70 15.21 -1.47
C ASP A 347 16.76 13.92 -0.63
N LEU A 348 15.95 13.80 0.43
CA LEU A 348 16.09 12.72 1.42
C LEU A 348 16.12 11.33 0.78
N MET A 349 15.12 10.99 -0.05
CA MET A 349 15.10 9.70 -0.73
C MET A 349 16.18 9.62 -1.80
N LYS A 350 16.43 10.71 -2.53
CA LYS A 350 17.40 10.73 -3.63
C LYS A 350 18.82 10.40 -3.14
N ASP A 351 19.21 10.90 -1.98
CA ASP A 351 20.57 10.75 -1.45
C ASP A 351 20.74 9.44 -0.64
N CYS A 352 19.65 8.86 -0.13
CA CYS A 352 19.65 7.61 0.63
C CYS A 352 19.55 6.32 -0.22
N VAL A 353 19.53 6.43 -1.56
CA VAL A 353 19.36 5.29 -2.49
C VAL A 353 20.66 4.69 -2.98
#